data_AF-A0A7M1T4W0-F1
#
_entry.id   AF-A0A7M1T4W0-F1
#
_cell.length_a   1.000
_cell.length_b   1.000
_cell.length_c   1.000
_cell.angle_alpha   90.00
_cell.angle_beta   90.00
_cell.angle_gamma   90.00
#
_symmetry.space_group_name_H-M   'P 1'
#
loop_
_entity.id
_entity.type
_entity.pdbx_description
1 polymer ?
#
loop_
_entity_poly.entity_id
_entity_poly.type
_entity_poly.pdbx_seq_one_letter_code
_entity_poly.pdbx_strand_id
1 'polypeptide(L)'
;MQSQGKQKFQRQSLDTETGLHYNRFRYYDSDVGMFISRDPIGLLGGNNVFQYAPNPIGWIDPWGLKCKDPNGYKTHDIDNHGNLSPQKNRADGHGNNASDNFIQSHHPIQDEWAQRNISGYRRNRAPGILLPSSSGMSHAQISALQRTRRAQPNGWNTSLRHEFNEGYREMINSGVSPKNAKKAYKKAYKYFDGLREQNVNNPLFDI
;
A
#
# COMPACT_ATOMS: atom_id res chain seq x y z
N MET A 1 26.44 32.16 0.70
CA MET A 1 24.99 32.17 0.97
C MET A 1 24.33 31.12 0.09
N GLN A 2 23.22 30.57 0.55
CA GLN A 2 22.71 29.22 0.29
C GLN A 2 22.15 28.97 -1.13
N SER A 3 22.37 27.74 -1.60
CA SER A 3 21.46 26.80 -2.30
C SER A 3 20.06 27.28 -2.66
N GLN A 4 19.51 26.85 -3.81
CA GLN A 4 18.32 25.97 -3.86
C GLN A 4 18.12 25.36 -5.26
N GLY A 5 18.03 24.03 -5.29
CA GLY A 5 17.87 23.21 -6.48
C GLY A 5 16.44 23.25 -7.04
N LYS A 6 16.35 23.23 -8.37
CA LYS A 6 15.09 23.16 -9.12
C LYS A 6 14.55 21.73 -9.05
N GLN A 7 13.76 21.41 -8.04
CA GLN A 7 12.96 20.18 -8.02
C GLN A 7 11.83 20.29 -9.04
N LYS A 8 11.92 19.52 -10.13
CA LYS A 8 10.83 19.35 -11.09
C LYS A 8 9.74 18.46 -10.47
N PHE A 9 8.73 19.09 -9.86
CA PHE A 9 7.48 18.42 -9.56
C PHE A 9 6.73 18.14 -10.88
N GLN A 10 6.37 16.86 -11.06
CA GLN A 10 5.48 16.27 -12.07
C GLN A 10 4.93 17.19 -13.19
N ARG A 11 5.49 17.05 -14.41
CA ARG A 11 4.92 17.47 -15.72
C ARG A 11 4.24 18.85 -15.78
N GLN A 12 4.88 19.89 -15.26
CA GLN A 12 4.49 21.28 -15.53
C GLN A 12 5.65 22.01 -16.21
N SER A 13 5.40 22.64 -17.34
CA SER A 13 6.37 23.51 -18.02
C SER A 13 6.09 24.94 -17.60
N LEU A 14 7.06 25.60 -16.97
CA LEU A 14 7.00 27.03 -16.68
C LEU A 14 7.26 27.80 -17.98
N ASP A 15 6.32 28.64 -18.38
CA ASP A 15 6.53 29.63 -19.43
C ASP A 15 7.17 30.87 -18.81
N THR A 16 8.44 31.12 -19.14
CA THR A 16 9.26 32.16 -18.53
C THR A 16 8.93 33.57 -19.02
N GLU A 17 8.19 33.71 -20.12
CA GLU A 17 7.78 35.01 -20.66
C GLU A 17 6.54 35.55 -19.95
N THR A 18 5.65 34.65 -19.49
CA THR A 18 4.37 35.00 -18.85
C THR A 18 4.31 34.69 -17.35
N GLY A 19 5.26 33.89 -16.83
CA GLY A 19 5.25 33.42 -15.44
C GLY A 19 4.22 32.32 -15.15
N LEU A 20 3.51 31.83 -16.16
CA LEU A 20 2.42 30.85 -16.02
C LEU A 20 2.92 29.40 -16.11
N HIS A 21 2.21 28.49 -15.45
CA HIS A 21 2.50 27.05 -15.51
C HIS A 21 1.58 26.35 -16.51
N TYR A 22 2.17 25.74 -17.55
CA TYR A 22 1.41 24.92 -18.49
C TYR A 22 1.16 23.52 -17.93
N ASN A 23 -0.12 23.18 -17.76
CA ASN A 23 -0.55 21.90 -17.23
C ASN A 23 -1.45 21.18 -18.26
N ARG A 24 -0.80 20.50 -19.20
CA ARG A 24 -1.33 19.66 -20.30
C ARG A 24 -2.28 20.35 -21.29
N PHE A 25 -3.37 20.97 -20.83
CA PHE A 25 -4.41 21.61 -21.65
C PHE A 25 -4.85 22.98 -21.11
N ARG A 26 -4.26 23.47 -20.01
CA ARG A 26 -4.60 24.78 -19.41
C ARG A 26 -3.37 25.49 -18.86
N TYR A 27 -3.46 26.81 -18.81
CA TYR A 27 -2.50 27.67 -18.14
C TYR A 27 -2.95 27.92 -16.70
N TYR A 28 -2.06 27.67 -15.74
CA TYR A 28 -2.26 27.90 -14.31
C TYR A 28 -1.50 29.15 -13.88
N ASP A 29 -2.20 30.06 -13.22
CA ASP A 29 -1.62 31.24 -12.58
C ASP A 29 -1.34 30.90 -11.11
N SER A 30 -0.06 30.84 -10.76
CA SER A 30 0.40 30.52 -9.41
C SER A 30 0.20 31.65 -8.41
N ASP A 31 0.13 32.91 -8.86
CA ASP A 31 -0.05 34.07 -7.98
C ASP A 31 -1.50 34.15 -7.50
N VAL A 32 -2.45 33.76 -8.36
CA VAL A 32 -3.89 33.77 -8.06
C VAL A 32 -4.40 32.40 -7.59
N GLY A 33 -3.66 31.32 -7.85
CA GLY A 33 -4.01 29.97 -7.40
C GLY A 33 -5.13 29.29 -8.19
N MET A 34 -5.34 29.69 -9.44
CA MET A 34 -6.45 29.21 -10.29
C MET A 34 -6.03 29.06 -11.77
N PHE A 35 -6.82 28.31 -12.53
CA PHE A 35 -6.66 28.28 -13.99
C PHE A 35 -7.23 29.55 -14.62
N ILE A 36 -6.50 30.16 -15.57
CA ILE A 36 -6.97 31.35 -16.29
C ILE A 36 -7.95 31.03 -17.43
N SER A 37 -8.18 29.74 -17.70
CA SER A 37 -9.10 29.22 -18.70
C SER A 37 -10.12 28.25 -18.09
N ARG A 38 -11.39 28.34 -18.49
CA ARG A 38 -12.46 27.43 -18.05
C ARG A 38 -12.15 25.96 -18.36
N ASP A 39 -12.56 25.05 -17.48
CA ASP A 39 -12.43 23.60 -17.69
C ASP A 39 -13.23 23.11 -18.91
N PRO A 40 -12.60 22.43 -19.90
CA PRO A 40 -13.29 21.90 -21.07
C PRO A 40 -14.39 20.86 -20.76
N ILE A 41 -14.38 20.24 -19.57
CA ILE A 41 -15.40 19.24 -19.17
C ILE A 41 -16.67 19.88 -18.58
N GLY A 42 -16.70 21.20 -18.40
CA GLY A 42 -17.84 21.94 -17.87
C GLY A 42 -18.16 21.61 -16.41
N LEU A 43 -19.45 21.73 -16.03
CA LEU A 43 -19.94 21.51 -14.66
C LEU A 43 -19.75 20.08 -14.14
N LEU A 44 -19.41 19.12 -15.00
CA LEU A 44 -19.03 17.76 -14.60
C LEU A 44 -17.69 17.72 -13.84
N GLY A 45 -16.87 18.78 -13.94
CA GLY A 45 -15.60 18.94 -13.23
C GLY A 45 -15.73 19.54 -11.81
N GLY A 46 -16.95 19.86 -11.37
CA GLY A 46 -17.25 20.53 -10.10
C GLY A 46 -17.84 21.93 -10.27
N ASN A 47 -18.33 22.50 -9.16
CA ASN A 47 -19.08 23.77 -9.18
C ASN A 47 -18.22 25.00 -9.49
N ASN A 48 -16.89 24.91 -9.40
CA ASN A 48 -15.98 26.00 -9.74
C ASN A 48 -15.07 25.60 -10.91
N VAL A 49 -15.44 26.05 -12.10
CA VAL A 49 -14.79 25.72 -13.38
C VAL A 49 -13.38 26.32 -13.56
N PHE A 50 -12.91 27.12 -12.60
CA PHE A 50 -11.56 27.72 -12.57
C PHE A 50 -10.68 27.14 -11.45
N GLN A 51 -11.21 26.25 -10.59
CA GLN A 51 -10.51 25.79 -9.40
C GLN A 51 -9.39 24.78 -9.71
N TYR A 52 -8.19 25.04 -9.18
CA TYR A 52 -7.09 24.09 -9.18
C TYR A 52 -7.14 23.17 -7.96
N ALA A 53 -7.92 22.09 -8.05
CA ALA A 53 -8.21 21.15 -6.97
C ALA A 53 -8.77 21.81 -5.68
N PRO A 54 -9.64 21.14 -4.91
CA PRO A 54 -10.28 21.78 -3.76
C PRO A 54 -9.31 22.24 -2.65
N ASN A 55 -8.04 21.81 -2.66
CA ASN A 55 -6.98 22.36 -1.82
C ASN A 55 -5.59 21.83 -2.23
N PRO A 56 -4.71 22.62 -2.89
CA PRO A 56 -3.37 22.15 -3.28
C PRO A 56 -2.30 22.25 -2.17
N ILE A 57 -2.62 22.81 -0.99
CA ILE A 57 -1.64 23.03 0.10
C ILE A 57 -2.04 22.33 1.42
N GLY A 58 -3.33 22.09 1.68
CA GLY A 58 -3.83 21.63 2.99
C GLY A 58 -3.84 20.12 3.25
N TRP A 59 -3.26 19.31 2.37
CA TRP A 59 -3.20 17.84 2.55
C TRP A 59 -1.75 17.33 2.54
N ILE A 60 -0.82 18.13 3.05
CA ILE A 60 0.39 17.56 3.62
C ILE A 60 -0.06 16.97 4.96
N ASP A 61 -0.09 15.64 5.04
CA ASP A 61 -0.10 14.89 6.29
C ASP A 61 1.37 14.58 6.60
N PRO A 62 2.07 15.43 7.37
CA PRO A 62 3.50 15.31 7.59
C PRO A 62 3.86 14.04 8.40
N TRP A 63 2.85 13.37 8.95
CA TRP A 63 2.99 12.20 9.83
C TRP A 63 2.47 10.90 9.21
N GLY A 64 1.78 10.96 8.06
CA GLY A 64 1.18 9.80 7.40
C GLY A 64 0.07 9.12 8.21
N LEU A 65 -0.57 9.84 9.13
CA LEU A 65 -1.61 9.34 10.03
C LEU A 65 -3.03 9.49 9.50
N LYS A 66 -3.24 9.99 8.29
CA LYS A 66 -4.53 9.86 7.61
C LYS A 66 -4.80 8.38 7.38
N CYS A 67 -5.61 7.82 8.28
CA CYS A 67 -6.30 6.56 8.07
C CYS A 67 -6.84 6.57 6.64
N LYS A 68 -6.40 5.60 5.83
CA LYS A 68 -6.91 5.42 4.47
C LYS A 68 -8.42 5.18 4.43
N ASP A 69 -9.03 4.96 5.58
CA ASP A 69 -10.46 4.91 5.79
C ASP A 69 -10.83 5.87 6.94
N PRO A 70 -11.64 6.92 6.70
CA PRO A 70 -12.12 7.82 7.76
C PRO A 70 -12.91 7.09 8.86
N ASN A 71 -13.35 5.85 8.62
CA ASN A 71 -14.06 5.01 9.59
C ASN A 71 -13.17 3.94 10.23
N GLY A 72 -11.85 3.98 10.04
CA GLY A 72 -10.91 2.97 10.53
C GLY A 72 -10.83 1.73 9.62
N TYR A 73 -9.82 0.89 9.85
CA TYR A 73 -9.58 -0.31 9.05
C TYR A 73 -10.59 -1.41 9.37
N LYS A 74 -11.13 -2.01 8.31
CA LYS A 74 -12.10 -3.11 8.34
C LYS A 74 -11.46 -4.44 7.95
N THR A 75 -12.15 -5.54 8.24
CA THR A 75 -11.71 -6.87 7.82
C THR A 75 -11.46 -6.89 6.31
N HIS A 76 -10.34 -7.50 5.90
CA HIS A 76 -9.81 -7.55 4.54
C HIS A 76 -9.20 -6.26 3.99
N ASP A 77 -9.11 -5.19 4.78
CA ASP A 77 -8.31 -4.04 4.39
C ASP A 77 -6.83 -4.39 4.31
N ILE A 78 -6.17 -3.72 3.37
CA ILE A 78 -4.79 -4.01 2.98
C ILE A 78 -3.97 -2.73 3.10
N ASP A 79 -3.07 -2.70 4.08
CA ASP A 79 -2.09 -1.65 4.22
C ASP A 79 -0.73 -2.13 4.72
N ASN A 80 0.21 -1.21 4.91
CA ASN A 80 1.47 -1.53 5.57
C ASN A 80 1.17 -2.15 6.94
N HIS A 81 1.86 -3.24 7.28
CA HIS A 81 1.62 -3.93 8.55
C HIS A 81 1.76 -3.02 9.76
N GLY A 82 2.67 -2.03 9.72
CA GLY A 82 2.82 -1.04 10.80
C GLY A 82 1.61 -0.14 11.02
N ASN A 83 0.71 -0.01 10.02
CA ASN A 83 -0.56 0.70 10.18
C ASN A 83 -1.67 -0.23 10.69
N LEU A 84 -1.56 -1.52 10.37
CA LEU A 84 -2.58 -2.53 10.68
C LEU A 84 -2.38 -3.21 12.03
N SER A 85 -1.15 -3.48 12.45
CA SER A 85 -0.81 -4.25 13.65
C SER A 85 -0.97 -3.52 14.99
N PRO A 86 -0.86 -2.18 15.09
CA PRO A 86 -1.09 -1.48 16.35
C PRO A 86 -2.52 -1.61 16.86
N GLN A 87 -3.47 -2.03 16.02
CA GLN A 87 -4.90 -2.22 16.34
C GLN A 87 -5.63 -0.92 16.77
N LYS A 88 -4.93 0.22 16.84
CA LYS A 88 -5.46 1.52 17.28
C LYS A 88 -6.50 2.12 16.34
N ASN A 89 -6.37 1.85 15.03
CA ASN A 89 -7.18 2.49 14.00
C ASN A 89 -8.16 1.50 13.35
N ARG A 90 -8.78 0.62 14.15
CA ARG A 90 -9.80 -0.32 13.66
C ARG A 90 -11.17 0.37 13.63
N ALA A 91 -11.97 0.02 12.62
CA ALA A 91 -13.39 0.33 12.63
C ALA A 91 -14.10 -0.48 13.74
N ASP A 92 -15.24 0.03 14.23
CA ASP A 92 -16.09 -0.69 15.16
C ASP A 92 -16.50 -2.06 14.59
N GLY A 93 -16.44 -3.12 15.40
CA GLY A 93 -16.70 -4.49 14.97
C GLY A 93 -15.54 -5.15 14.19
N HIS A 94 -14.38 -4.50 14.12
CA HIS A 94 -13.19 -5.00 13.42
C HIS A 94 -11.94 -5.11 14.31
N GLY A 95 -12.14 -5.24 15.62
CA GLY A 95 -11.09 -5.31 16.62
C GLY A 95 -10.41 -6.67 16.77
N ASN A 96 -9.32 -6.68 17.53
CA ASN A 96 -8.65 -7.90 17.97
C ASN A 96 -9.21 -8.34 19.34
N ASN A 97 -10.49 -8.69 19.37
CA ASN A 97 -11.22 -9.12 20.56
C ASN A 97 -12.11 -10.32 20.19
N ALA A 98 -12.67 -10.98 21.20
CA ALA A 98 -13.47 -12.19 20.98
C ALA A 98 -14.76 -11.93 20.18
N SER A 99 -15.45 -10.80 20.39
CA SER A 99 -16.69 -10.47 19.68
C SER A 99 -16.46 -10.25 18.17
N ASP A 100 -15.26 -9.79 17.81
CA ASP A 100 -14.88 -9.47 16.43
C ASP A 100 -14.03 -10.59 15.78
N ASN A 101 -13.94 -11.77 16.40
CA ASN A 101 -13.14 -12.90 15.93
C ASN A 101 -11.62 -12.65 15.85
N PHE A 102 -11.08 -11.83 16.75
CA PHE A 102 -9.65 -11.57 16.87
C PHE A 102 -9.00 -11.15 15.55
N ILE A 103 -9.50 -10.06 14.93
CA ILE A 103 -8.99 -9.61 13.62
C ILE A 103 -7.54 -9.12 13.72
N GLN A 104 -6.67 -9.79 12.98
CA GLN A 104 -5.23 -9.59 13.00
C GLN A 104 -4.67 -9.28 11.61
N SER A 105 -3.51 -8.63 11.57
CA SER A 105 -2.82 -8.36 10.31
C SER A 105 -1.94 -9.54 9.92
N HIS A 106 -2.15 -10.05 8.72
CA HIS A 106 -1.36 -11.12 8.13
C HIS A 106 -0.52 -10.63 6.95
N HIS A 107 0.75 -11.03 6.87
CA HIS A 107 1.60 -10.74 5.71
C HIS A 107 1.35 -11.76 4.58
N PRO A 108 1.26 -11.31 3.30
CA PRO A 108 1.15 -12.24 2.17
C PRO A 108 2.37 -13.14 1.99
N ILE A 109 3.56 -12.62 2.28
CA ILE A 109 4.80 -13.42 2.37
C ILE A 109 5.17 -13.51 3.84
N GLN A 110 5.50 -14.70 4.31
CA GLN A 110 5.77 -14.93 5.72
C GLN A 110 6.96 -14.07 6.20
N ASP A 111 6.73 -13.35 7.29
CA ASP A 111 7.61 -12.29 7.81
C ASP A 111 9.04 -12.78 8.07
N GLU A 112 9.19 -13.92 8.76
CA GLU A 112 10.49 -14.44 9.15
C GLU A 112 11.34 -14.89 7.95
N TRP A 113 10.74 -15.54 6.96
CA TRP A 113 11.43 -15.93 5.74
C TRP A 113 11.88 -14.68 4.97
N ALA A 114 11.04 -13.64 4.91
CA ALA A 114 11.41 -12.41 4.23
C ALA A 114 12.54 -11.68 4.97
N GLN A 115 12.53 -11.67 6.30
CA GLN A 115 13.61 -11.11 7.12
C GLN A 115 14.94 -11.85 6.92
N ARG A 116 14.90 -13.19 6.80
CA ARG A 116 16.10 -14.01 6.60
C ARG A 116 16.68 -13.86 5.20
N ASN A 117 15.81 -13.77 4.19
CA ASN A 117 16.21 -13.99 2.81
C ASN A 117 16.18 -12.74 1.92
N ILE A 118 15.60 -11.61 2.34
CA ILE A 118 15.40 -10.45 1.46
C ILE A 118 16.05 -9.20 2.04
N SER A 119 17.10 -8.74 1.37
CA SER A 119 17.78 -7.49 1.72
C SER A 119 16.83 -6.30 1.58
N GLY A 120 16.84 -5.41 2.58
CA GLY A 120 15.96 -4.24 2.62
C GLY A 120 14.54 -4.50 3.09
N TYR A 121 14.17 -5.75 3.41
CA TYR A 121 12.87 -6.06 3.96
C TYR A 121 12.66 -5.36 5.32
N ARG A 122 11.53 -4.65 5.45
CA ARG A 122 11.08 -4.00 6.68
C ARG A 122 9.65 -4.40 7.00
N ARG A 123 9.48 -5.23 8.04
CA ARG A 123 8.18 -5.73 8.52
C ARG A 123 7.07 -4.68 8.51
N ASN A 124 7.28 -3.56 9.18
CA ASN A 124 6.23 -2.53 9.33
C ASN A 124 5.90 -1.78 8.02
N ARG A 125 6.76 -1.86 7.01
CA ARG A 125 6.54 -1.27 5.67
C ARG A 125 6.01 -2.31 4.67
N ALA A 126 6.19 -3.60 4.96
CA ALA A 126 5.66 -4.67 4.14
C ALA A 126 4.12 -4.69 4.21
N PRO A 127 3.43 -5.00 3.10
CA PRO A 127 1.98 -5.13 3.08
C PRO A 127 1.48 -6.22 4.00
N GLY A 128 0.31 -5.97 4.60
CA GLY A 128 -0.49 -6.93 5.32
C GLY A 128 -1.98 -6.81 4.94
N ILE A 129 -2.76 -7.81 5.31
CA ILE A 129 -4.22 -7.87 5.17
C ILE A 129 -4.86 -8.18 6.52
N LEU A 130 -6.01 -7.57 6.82
CA LEU A 130 -6.77 -7.90 8.03
C LEU A 130 -7.60 -9.15 7.86
N LEU A 131 -7.41 -10.13 8.73
CA LEU A 131 -8.07 -11.43 8.68
C LEU A 131 -8.51 -11.85 10.08
N PRO A 132 -9.69 -12.46 10.23
CA PRO A 132 -10.14 -12.99 11.51
C PRO A 132 -9.28 -14.21 11.93
N SER A 133 -8.99 -14.32 13.23
CA SER A 133 -8.06 -15.30 13.80
C SER A 133 -8.67 -16.24 14.84
N SER A 134 -10.00 -16.21 15.04
CA SER A 134 -10.70 -17.30 15.75
C SER A 134 -10.35 -18.68 15.15
N SER A 135 -10.48 -19.73 15.94
CA SER A 135 -10.23 -21.11 15.48
C SER A 135 -11.03 -21.42 14.21
N GLY A 136 -10.37 -22.01 13.22
CA GLY A 136 -10.97 -22.32 11.92
C GLY A 136 -11.14 -21.12 10.97
N MET A 137 -10.76 -19.91 11.36
CA MET A 137 -10.83 -18.74 10.48
C MET A 137 -9.52 -18.47 9.73
N SER A 138 -9.62 -17.66 8.69
CA SER A 138 -8.57 -17.47 7.69
C SER A 138 -7.17 -17.21 8.26
N HIS A 139 -6.99 -16.29 9.21
CA HIS A 139 -5.67 -16.01 9.78
C HIS A 139 -5.06 -17.23 10.48
N ALA A 140 -5.88 -17.94 11.27
CA ALA A 140 -5.46 -19.14 12.00
C ALA A 140 -5.12 -20.29 11.04
N GLN A 141 -5.95 -20.51 10.02
CA GLN A 141 -5.74 -21.55 9.01
C GLN A 141 -4.48 -21.28 8.17
N ILE A 142 -4.27 -20.05 7.69
CA ILE A 142 -3.06 -19.71 6.93
C ILE A 142 -1.83 -19.89 7.81
N SER A 143 -1.88 -19.44 9.06
CA SER A 143 -0.78 -19.64 10.01
C SER A 143 -0.46 -21.12 10.24
N ALA A 144 -1.46 -21.99 10.26
CA ALA A 144 -1.25 -23.44 10.36
C ALA A 144 -0.59 -24.00 9.09
N LEU A 145 -1.07 -23.63 7.90
CA LEU A 145 -0.51 -24.06 6.62
C LEU A 145 0.96 -23.61 6.46
N GLN A 146 1.26 -22.36 6.84
CA GLN A 146 2.62 -21.83 6.85
C GLN A 146 3.54 -22.66 7.76
N ARG A 147 3.11 -23.00 8.98
CA ARG A 147 3.90 -23.86 9.88
C ARG A 147 4.16 -25.23 9.27
N THR A 148 3.15 -25.86 8.67
CA THR A 148 3.30 -27.14 7.96
C THR A 148 4.31 -27.05 6.83
N ARG A 149 4.28 -25.97 6.03
CA ARG A 149 5.22 -25.75 4.93
C ARG A 149 6.66 -25.51 5.43
N ARG A 150 6.84 -24.74 6.51
CA ARG A 150 8.15 -24.50 7.13
C ARG A 150 8.76 -25.74 7.79
N ALA A 151 7.93 -26.72 8.18
CA ALA A 151 8.39 -27.99 8.74
C ALA A 151 8.92 -28.97 7.68
N GLN A 152 8.66 -28.74 6.39
CA GLN A 152 9.16 -29.62 5.33
C GLN A 152 10.68 -29.44 5.12
N PRO A 153 11.38 -30.47 4.59
CA PRO A 153 12.75 -30.32 4.12
C PRO A 153 12.85 -29.15 3.13
N ASN A 154 13.85 -28.29 3.29
CA ASN A 154 14.02 -27.06 2.51
C ASN A 154 12.85 -26.05 2.62
N GLY A 155 11.95 -26.19 3.60
CA GLY A 155 10.83 -25.28 3.80
C GLY A 155 11.21 -23.82 4.07
N TRP A 156 12.50 -23.55 4.34
CA TRP A 156 13.07 -22.20 4.50
C TRP A 156 13.94 -21.74 3.32
N ASN A 157 14.32 -22.64 2.43
CA ASN A 157 15.21 -22.39 1.28
C ASN A 157 14.42 -22.48 -0.03
N THR A 158 13.41 -21.62 -0.13
CA THR A 158 12.46 -21.50 -1.24
C THR A 158 12.69 -20.17 -1.96
N SER A 159 12.26 -20.05 -3.22
CA SER A 159 12.33 -18.77 -3.93
C SER A 159 11.16 -17.84 -3.56
N LEU A 160 11.31 -16.55 -3.83
CA LEU A 160 10.28 -15.54 -3.56
C LEU A 160 9.02 -15.84 -4.38
N ARG A 161 9.14 -16.25 -5.64
CA ARG A 161 8.03 -16.71 -6.47
C ARG A 161 7.30 -17.90 -5.85
N HIS A 162 8.04 -18.85 -5.28
CA HIS A 162 7.42 -19.97 -4.54
C HIS A 162 6.61 -19.45 -3.34
N GLU A 163 7.16 -18.53 -2.54
CA GLU A 163 6.44 -17.91 -1.42
C GLU A 163 5.16 -17.18 -1.87
N PHE A 164 5.21 -16.47 -3.00
CA PHE A 164 4.04 -15.82 -3.59
C PHE A 164 2.96 -16.84 -3.99
N ASN A 165 3.35 -17.93 -4.65
CA ASN A 165 2.43 -18.95 -5.14
C ASN A 165 1.78 -19.72 -3.98
N GLU A 166 2.59 -20.22 -3.05
CA GLU A 166 2.12 -21.00 -1.91
C GLU A 166 1.29 -20.14 -0.97
N GLY A 167 1.75 -18.93 -0.63
CA GLY A 167 0.97 -18.03 0.21
C GLY A 167 -0.40 -17.69 -0.42
N TYR A 168 -0.45 -17.43 -1.73
CA TYR A 168 -1.71 -17.16 -2.41
C TYR A 168 -2.66 -18.35 -2.31
N ARG A 169 -2.15 -19.56 -2.56
CA ARG A 169 -2.90 -20.82 -2.43
C ARG A 169 -3.42 -21.02 -1.00
N GLU A 170 -2.58 -20.78 0.01
CA GLU A 170 -2.94 -20.87 1.43
C GLU A 170 -4.06 -19.88 1.80
N MET A 171 -3.99 -18.63 1.30
CA MET A 171 -5.05 -17.63 1.50
C MET A 171 -6.39 -18.08 0.90
N ILE A 172 -6.39 -18.61 -0.33
CA ILE A 172 -7.62 -19.11 -0.99
C ILE A 172 -8.18 -20.32 -0.23
N ASN A 173 -7.33 -21.28 0.11
CA ASN A 173 -7.73 -22.50 0.83
C ASN A 173 -8.30 -22.21 2.22
N SER A 174 -7.94 -21.06 2.80
CA SER A 174 -8.43 -20.59 4.10
C SER A 174 -9.67 -19.68 3.98
N GLY A 175 -10.33 -19.68 2.82
CA GLY A 175 -11.59 -18.97 2.61
C GLY A 175 -11.47 -17.48 2.29
N VAL A 176 -10.25 -16.94 2.09
CA VAL A 176 -10.11 -15.54 1.67
C VAL A 176 -10.55 -15.41 0.21
N SER A 177 -11.43 -14.44 -0.07
CA SER A 177 -11.93 -14.24 -1.43
C SER A 177 -10.79 -13.98 -2.44
N PRO A 178 -10.89 -14.50 -3.68
CA PRO A 178 -9.88 -14.25 -4.71
C PRO A 178 -9.62 -12.76 -4.97
N LYS A 179 -10.66 -11.91 -4.83
CA LYS A 179 -10.54 -10.46 -4.96
C LYS A 179 -9.59 -9.86 -3.90
N ASN A 180 -9.77 -10.24 -2.64
CA ASN A 180 -8.98 -9.72 -1.52
C ASN A 180 -7.55 -10.28 -1.56
N ALA A 181 -7.40 -11.58 -1.82
CA ALA A 181 -6.10 -12.22 -2.01
C ALA A 181 -5.30 -11.55 -3.14
N LYS A 182 -5.89 -11.37 -4.34
CA LYS A 182 -5.24 -10.68 -5.47
C LYS A 182 -4.82 -9.27 -5.10
N LYS A 183 -5.65 -8.51 -4.39
CA LYS A 183 -5.31 -7.14 -3.95
C LYS A 183 -4.12 -7.14 -2.98
N ALA A 184 -4.07 -8.09 -2.05
CA ALA A 184 -2.99 -8.23 -1.08
C ALA A 184 -1.66 -8.59 -1.76
N TYR A 185 -1.68 -9.61 -2.62
CA TYR A 185 -0.50 -10.06 -3.36
C TYR A 185 -0.02 -9.05 -4.40
N LYS A 186 -0.92 -8.30 -5.05
CA LYS A 186 -0.53 -7.18 -5.94
C LYS A 186 0.24 -6.10 -5.18
N LYS A 187 -0.17 -5.78 -3.94
CA LYS A 187 0.54 -4.81 -3.11
C LYS A 187 1.88 -5.37 -2.62
N ALA A 188 1.92 -6.64 -2.22
CA ALA A 188 3.15 -7.34 -1.85
C ALA A 188 4.15 -7.36 -3.01
N TYR A 189 3.72 -7.71 -4.22
CA TYR A 189 4.58 -7.73 -5.41
C TYR A 189 5.25 -6.38 -5.63
N LYS A 190 4.49 -5.27 -5.62
CA LYS A 190 5.05 -3.92 -5.74
C LYS A 190 6.07 -3.57 -4.66
N TYR A 191 5.82 -4.01 -3.43
CA TYR A 191 6.74 -3.77 -2.32
C TYR A 191 8.05 -4.54 -2.51
N PHE A 192 7.97 -5.83 -2.84
CA PHE A 192 9.16 -6.65 -3.06
C PHE A 192 9.92 -6.22 -4.32
N ASP A 193 9.23 -5.93 -5.42
CA ASP A 193 9.84 -5.40 -6.66
C ASP A 193 10.65 -4.12 -6.41
N GLY A 194 10.19 -3.26 -5.51
CA GLY A 194 10.95 -2.08 -5.05
C GLY A 194 12.25 -2.39 -4.29
N LEU A 195 12.49 -3.65 -3.91
CA LEU A 195 13.73 -4.13 -3.29
C LEU A 195 14.67 -4.84 -4.28
N ARG A 196 14.30 -4.91 -5.58
CA ARG A 196 15.02 -5.67 -6.61
C ARG A 196 16.48 -5.29 -6.73
N GLU A 197 16.79 -4.00 -6.77
CA GLU A 197 18.18 -3.51 -6.91
C GLU A 197 19.08 -4.00 -5.77
N GLN A 198 18.55 -4.09 -4.55
CA GLN A 198 19.26 -4.56 -3.36
C GLN A 198 19.43 -6.09 -3.33
N ASN A 199 18.77 -6.82 -4.24
CA ASN A 199 18.71 -8.27 -4.26
C ASN A 199 19.13 -8.85 -5.63
N VAL A 200 19.86 -8.10 -6.46
CA VAL A 200 20.26 -8.53 -7.81
C VAL A 200 21.07 -9.84 -7.84
N ASN A 201 21.88 -10.10 -6.80
CA ASN A 201 22.69 -11.31 -6.66
C ASN A 201 22.05 -12.37 -5.75
N ASN A 202 20.79 -12.17 -5.34
CA ASN A 202 20.10 -13.08 -4.45
C ASN A 202 19.38 -14.17 -5.26
N PRO A 203 19.81 -15.44 -5.20
CA PRO A 203 19.21 -16.52 -5.99
C PRO A 203 17.76 -16.82 -5.58
N LEU A 204 17.34 -16.40 -4.38
CA LEU A 204 15.96 -16.56 -3.90
C LEU A 204 15.05 -15.42 -4.36
N PHE A 205 15.58 -14.35 -4.98
CA PHE A 205 14.81 -13.19 -5.45
C PHE A 205 14.52 -13.33 -6.96
N ASP A 206 13.45 -14.05 -7.31
CA ASP A 206 13.16 -14.51 -8.68
C ASP A 206 11.82 -13.97 -9.26
N ILE A 207 11.40 -12.79 -8.82
CA ILE A 207 10.12 -12.14 -9.22
C ILE A 207 10.28 -11.04 -10.25
#